data_AF-A0A7L8S903-F1
#
_entry.id   AF-A0A7L8S903-F1
#
_cell.length_a   1.000
_cell.length_b   1.000
_cell.length_c   1.000
_cell.angle_alpha   90.00
_cell.angle_beta   90.00
_cell.angle_gamma   90.00
#
_symmetry.space_group_name_H-M   'P 1'
#
loop_
_entity.id
_entity.type
_entity.pdbx_description
1 polymer ?
#
loop_
_entity_poly.entity_id
_entity_poly.type
_entity_poly.pdbx_seq_one_letter_code
_entity_poly.pdbx_strand_id
1 'polypeptide(L)'
;MPSAALAQPTGFCDLWLALDFGYLWSHLGIALPAMLSLVFMDLFSSLAAMNALCQRAGLVDDQGAMLKPTEALSADAMAAIGASLAGTSTAICFGESAAGIESGGRTGLVAIFVGLFFSWPCI
;
A
#
# COMPACT_ATOMS: atom_id res chain seq x y z
N MET A 1 -0.63 34.22 19.74
CA MET A 1 0.24 34.41 18.56
C MET A 1 0.54 33.03 18.01
N PRO A 2 0.27 32.72 16.73
CA PRO A 2 0.59 31.41 16.19
C PRO A 2 2.12 31.33 16.05
N SER A 3 2.76 30.69 17.01
CA SER A 3 4.20 30.44 17.01
C SER A 3 4.54 29.27 16.09
N ALA A 4 4.24 29.40 14.79
CA ALA A 4 4.81 28.63 13.69
C ALA A 4 4.20 29.10 12.36
N ALA A 5 4.84 30.07 11.71
CA ALA A 5 4.51 30.45 10.32
C ALA A 5 5.03 29.43 9.30
N LEU A 6 5.84 28.46 9.76
CA LEU A 6 6.34 27.33 9.01
C LEU A 6 6.11 26.11 9.91
N ALA A 7 5.09 25.30 9.60
CA ALA A 7 5.06 23.94 10.10
C ALA A 7 6.27 23.26 9.46
N GLN A 8 7.39 23.20 10.20
CA GLN A 8 8.49 22.36 9.77
C GLN A 8 7.90 20.95 9.66
N PRO A 9 7.93 20.31 8.48
CA PRO A 9 7.45 18.95 8.37
C PRO A 9 8.22 18.14 9.40
N THR A 10 7.50 17.39 10.23
CA THR A 10 8.10 16.42 11.16
C THR A 10 9.17 15.66 10.39
N GLY A 11 10.39 15.61 10.91
CA GLY A 11 11.51 15.03 10.18
C GLY A 11 11.20 13.58 9.84
N PHE A 12 11.75 13.07 8.73
CA PHE A 12 11.63 11.65 8.38
C PHE A 12 12.02 10.72 9.56
N CYS A 13 13.00 11.13 10.37
CA CYS A 13 13.40 10.43 11.60
C CYS A 13 12.31 10.35 12.68
N ASP A 14 11.35 11.28 12.73
CA ASP A 14 10.28 11.29 13.74
C ASP A 14 9.14 10.31 13.40
N LEU A 15 9.00 9.94 12.12
CA LEU A 15 7.98 9.03 11.62
C LEU A 15 8.51 7.60 11.41
N TRP A 16 9.82 7.46 11.24
CA TRP A 16 10.49 6.17 11.07
C TRP A 16 10.32 5.31 12.34
N LEU A 17 9.56 4.21 12.23
CA LEU A 17 9.24 3.31 13.34
C LEU A 17 8.50 3.96 14.53
N ALA A 18 7.79 5.07 14.32
CA ALA A 18 6.94 5.71 15.33
C ALA A 18 5.65 4.91 15.62
N LEU A 19 5.79 3.63 15.94
CA LEU A 19 4.71 2.71 16.28
C LEU A 19 4.32 2.90 17.75
N ASP A 20 3.13 3.43 17.99
CA ASP A 20 2.62 3.59 19.36
C ASP A 20 1.86 2.34 19.84
N PHE A 21 2.62 1.32 20.24
CA PHE A 21 2.07 0.12 20.87
C PHE A 21 1.50 0.38 22.28
N GLY A 22 1.97 1.43 22.96
CA GLY A 22 1.51 1.81 24.30
C GLY A 22 0.07 2.33 24.28
N TYR A 23 -0.24 3.18 23.31
CA TYR A 23 -1.60 3.64 23.03
C TYR A 23 -2.52 2.47 22.71
N LEU A 24 -2.07 1.54 21.87
CA LEU A 24 -2.82 0.34 21.48
C LEU A 24 -3.20 -0.55 22.68
N TRP A 25 -2.27 -0.76 23.62
CA TRP A 25 -2.52 -1.54 24.83
C TRP A 25 -3.49 -0.84 25.79
N SER A 26 -3.36 0.47 25.93
CA SER A 26 -4.20 1.27 26.83
C SER A 26 -5.64 1.48 26.30
N HIS A 27 -5.85 1.48 24.99
CA HIS A 27 -7.12 1.83 24.33
C HIS A 27 -7.63 0.72 23.40
N LEU A 28 -7.35 -0.54 23.76
CA LEU A 28 -7.65 -1.71 22.93
C LEU A 28 -9.12 -1.80 22.51
N GLY A 29 -10.05 -1.36 23.35
CA GLY A 29 -11.50 -1.39 23.06
C GLY A 29 -11.94 -0.50 21.88
N ILE A 30 -11.16 0.54 21.54
CA ILE A 30 -11.43 1.45 20.42
C ILE A 30 -10.46 1.20 19.27
N ALA A 31 -9.21 0.87 19.59
CA ALA A 31 -8.18 0.60 18.60
C ALA A 31 -8.44 -0.71 17.81
N LEU A 32 -8.90 -1.77 18.48
CA LEU A 32 -9.08 -3.07 17.83
C LEU A 32 -10.18 -3.06 16.75
N PRO A 33 -11.39 -2.51 16.97
CA PRO A 33 -12.40 -2.38 15.91
C PRO A 33 -11.91 -1.51 14.74
N ALA A 34 -11.26 -0.39 15.03
CA ALA A 34 -10.75 0.53 14.01
C ALA A 34 -9.68 -0.14 13.13
N MET A 35 -8.70 -0.82 13.73
CA MET A 35 -7.69 -1.58 12.98
C MET A 35 -8.32 -2.70 12.15
N LEU A 36 -9.25 -3.46 12.73
CA LEU A 36 -9.93 -4.53 12.01
C LEU A 36 -10.71 -3.99 10.80
N SER A 37 -11.41 -2.86 10.96
CA SER A 37 -12.08 -2.17 9.86
C SER A 37 -11.11 -1.72 8.78
N LEU A 38 -9.95 -1.14 9.15
CA LEU A 38 -8.94 -0.71 8.18
C LEU A 38 -8.32 -1.90 7.43
N VAL A 39 -8.02 -3.00 8.12
CA VAL A 39 -7.49 -4.22 7.49
C VAL A 39 -8.51 -4.83 6.52
N PHE A 40 -9.79 -4.89 6.88
CA PHE A 40 -10.82 -5.39 5.95
C PHE A 40 -11.05 -4.43 4.78
N MET A 41 -11.04 -3.12 5.04
CA MET A 41 -11.12 -2.10 3.99
C MET A 41 -9.97 -2.27 2.99
N ASP A 42 -8.74 -2.42 3.48
CA ASP A 42 -7.53 -2.61 2.68
C ASP A 42 -7.60 -3.93 1.90
N LEU A 43 -7.92 -5.04 2.57
CA LEU A 43 -8.07 -6.35 1.94
C LEU A 43 -9.08 -6.33 0.77
N PHE A 44 -10.27 -5.78 0.98
CA PHE A 44 -11.30 -5.77 -0.06
C PHE A 44 -10.98 -4.77 -1.18
N SER A 45 -10.35 -3.64 -0.86
CA SER A 45 -9.91 -2.67 -1.86
C SER A 45 -8.83 -3.27 -2.76
N SER A 46 -7.80 -3.88 -2.18
CA SER A 46 -6.71 -4.54 -2.91
C SER A 46 -7.22 -5.72 -3.74
N LEU A 47 -8.11 -6.55 -3.20
CA LEU A 47 -8.76 -7.63 -3.94
C LEU A 47 -9.50 -7.11 -5.18
N ALA A 48 -10.33 -6.08 -5.04
CA ALA A 48 -11.11 -5.53 -6.14
C ALA A 48 -10.22 -4.90 -7.22
N ALA A 49 -9.26 -4.07 -6.81
CA ALA A 49 -8.33 -3.40 -7.72
C ALA A 49 -7.45 -4.41 -8.46
N MET A 50 -6.85 -5.35 -7.73
CA MET A 50 -5.91 -6.29 -8.31
C MET A 50 -6.64 -7.31 -9.21
N ASN A 51 -7.87 -7.73 -8.89
CA ASN A 51 -8.66 -8.57 -9.79
C ASN A 51 -8.96 -7.85 -11.13
N ALA A 52 -9.28 -6.54 -11.08
CA ALA A 52 -9.47 -5.73 -12.29
C ALA A 52 -8.18 -5.60 -13.12
N LEU A 53 -7.02 -5.44 -12.47
CA LEU A 53 -5.72 -5.38 -13.14
C LEU A 53 -5.33 -6.74 -13.73
N CYS A 54 -5.55 -7.85 -13.02
CA CYS A 54 -5.29 -9.20 -13.51
C CYS A 54 -6.11 -9.54 -14.75
N GLN A 55 -7.38 -9.11 -14.81
CA GLN A 55 -8.21 -9.26 -16.02
C GLN A 55 -7.58 -8.55 -17.22
N ARG A 56 -7.06 -7.33 -17.04
CA ARG A 56 -6.36 -6.59 -18.11
C ARG A 56 -5.00 -7.17 -18.47
N ALA A 57 -4.30 -7.77 -17.51
CA ALA A 57 -3.01 -8.42 -17.71
C ALA A 57 -3.12 -9.81 -18.35
N GLY A 58 -4.32 -10.40 -18.40
CA GLY A 58 -4.52 -11.80 -18.80
C GLY A 58 -4.02 -12.79 -17.73
N LEU A 59 -3.94 -12.36 -16.48
CA LEU A 59 -3.53 -13.16 -15.32
C LEU A 59 -4.75 -13.64 -14.53
N VAL A 60 -5.73 -14.18 -15.25
CA VAL A 60 -6.94 -14.79 -14.69
C VAL A 60 -7.06 -16.26 -15.09
N ASP A 61 -7.74 -17.05 -14.26
CA ASP A 61 -8.08 -18.44 -14.51
C ASP A 61 -9.27 -18.58 -15.49
N ASP A 62 -9.64 -19.83 -15.80
CA ASP A 62 -10.75 -20.15 -16.71
C ASP A 62 -12.13 -19.65 -16.21
N GLN A 63 -12.23 -19.28 -14.93
CA GLN A 63 -13.43 -18.72 -14.30
C GLN A 63 -13.38 -17.18 -14.25
N GLY A 64 -12.33 -16.55 -14.77
CA GLY A 64 -12.15 -15.10 -14.77
C GLY A 64 -11.70 -14.52 -13.41
N ALA A 65 -11.24 -15.37 -12.49
CA ALA A 65 -10.69 -14.97 -11.21
C ALA A 65 -9.15 -14.85 -11.27
N MET A 66 -8.59 -13.98 -10.45
CA MET A 66 -7.14 -13.81 -10.35
C MET A 66 -6.38 -15.13 -10.08
N LEU A 67 -5.30 -15.36 -10.83
CA LEU A 67 -4.32 -16.39 -10.54
C LEU A 67 -3.54 -16.06 -9.26
N LYS A 68 -3.41 -17.03 -8.35
CA LYS A 68 -2.59 -16.92 -7.11
C LYS A 68 -2.95 -15.73 -6.22
N PRO A 69 -4.22 -15.61 -5.79
CA PRO A 69 -4.67 -14.46 -5.00
C PRO A 69 -3.97 -14.37 -3.64
N THR A 70 -3.62 -15.51 -3.03
CA THR A 70 -2.92 -15.55 -1.74
C THR A 70 -1.53 -14.94 -1.85
N GLU A 71 -0.76 -15.31 -2.86
CA GLU A 71 0.59 -14.77 -3.08
C GLU A 71 0.54 -13.28 -3.42
N ALA A 72 -0.41 -12.89 -4.27
CA ALA A 72 -0.57 -11.50 -4.68
C ALA A 72 -0.96 -10.60 -3.49
N LEU A 73 -1.93 -11.03 -2.66
CA LEU A 73 -2.32 -10.30 -1.44
C LEU A 73 -1.24 -10.32 -0.36
N SER A 74 -0.44 -11.40 -0.28
CA SER A 74 0.69 -11.44 0.66
C SER A 74 1.76 -10.40 0.28
N ALA A 75 2.01 -10.20 -1.01
CA ALA A 75 2.94 -9.18 -1.49
C ALA A 75 2.43 -7.76 -1.18
N ASP A 76 1.12 -7.52 -1.37
CA ASP A 76 0.46 -6.26 -1.01
C ASP A 76 0.55 -5.98 0.49
N ALA A 77 0.25 -6.97 1.33
CA ALA A 77 0.38 -6.86 2.78
C ALA A 77 1.83 -6.57 3.23
N MET A 78 2.82 -7.23 2.61
CA MET A 78 4.24 -6.93 2.87
C MET A 78 4.62 -5.50 2.47
N ALA A 79 4.10 -5.00 1.34
CA ALA A 79 4.32 -3.63 0.90
C ALA A 79 3.65 -2.62 1.84
N ALA A 80 2.42 -2.88 2.28
CA ALA A 80 1.70 -2.04 3.22
C ALA A 80 2.39 -1.97 4.59
N ILE A 81 2.87 -3.10 5.10
CA ILE A 81 3.69 -3.14 6.33
C ILE A 81 4.98 -2.35 6.12
N GLY A 82 5.71 -2.58 5.03
CA GLY A 82 6.95 -1.86 4.73
C GLY A 82 6.76 -0.34 4.66
N ALA A 83 5.70 0.12 3.99
CA ALA A 83 5.34 1.54 3.88
C ALA A 83 4.95 2.13 5.25
N SER A 84 4.16 1.39 6.05
CA SER A 84 3.77 1.82 7.39
C SER A 84 4.97 1.92 8.33
N LEU A 85 5.94 0.99 8.24
CA LEU A 85 7.19 1.03 9.01
C LEU A 85 8.08 2.22 8.61
N ALA A 86 8.07 2.57 7.33
CA ALA A 86 8.74 3.76 6.81
C ALA A 86 8.06 5.08 7.23
N GLY A 87 6.93 5.01 7.95
CA GLY A 87 6.17 6.18 8.39
C GLY A 87 5.33 6.83 7.30
N THR A 88 5.10 6.13 6.19
CA THR A 88 4.25 6.61 5.08
C THR A 88 2.86 5.97 5.12
N SER A 89 1.95 6.47 4.29
CA SER A 89 0.65 5.81 4.07
C SER A 89 0.84 4.39 3.52
N THR A 90 -0.15 3.53 3.73
CA THR A 90 -0.14 2.15 3.22
C THR A 90 0.01 2.14 1.69
N ALA A 91 0.83 1.22 1.19
CA ALA A 91 0.95 0.99 -0.24
C ALA A 91 -0.31 0.28 -0.74
N ILE A 92 -0.90 0.76 -1.84
CA ILE A 92 -2.11 0.21 -2.46
C ILE A 92 -1.85 -0.01 -3.95
N CYS A 93 -2.50 -1.02 -4.52
CA CYS A 93 -2.51 -1.24 -5.97
C CYS A 93 -3.23 -0.11 -6.71
N PHE A 94 -2.49 0.68 -7.50
CA PHE A 94 -3.05 1.79 -8.30
C PHE A 94 -3.80 1.29 -9.53
N GLY A 95 -5.07 1.69 -9.69
CA GLY A 95 -5.91 1.33 -10.83
C GLY A 95 -5.39 1.89 -12.16
N GLU A 96 -4.68 3.00 -12.10
CA GLU A 96 -3.99 3.66 -13.23
C GLU A 96 -2.90 2.75 -13.82
N SER A 97 -2.39 1.78 -13.06
CA SER A 97 -1.42 0.77 -13.53
C SER A 97 -1.97 -0.07 -14.70
N ALA A 98 -3.29 -0.08 -14.89
CA ALA A 98 -3.95 -0.67 -16.06
C ALA A 98 -3.37 -0.15 -17.39
N ALA A 99 -3.13 1.16 -17.50
CA ALA A 99 -2.56 1.75 -18.71
C ALA A 99 -1.12 1.25 -18.96
N GLY A 100 -0.36 1.04 -17.88
CA GLY A 100 0.97 0.43 -17.93
C GLY A 100 0.93 -1.01 -18.46
N ILE A 101 -0.01 -1.82 -17.96
CA ILE A 101 -0.22 -3.21 -18.41
C ILE A 101 -0.61 -3.27 -19.89
N GLU A 102 -1.48 -2.37 -20.33
CA GLU A 102 -1.90 -2.26 -21.74
C GLU A 102 -0.74 -1.85 -22.65
N SER A 103 0.17 -1.00 -22.19
CA SER A 103 1.41 -0.64 -22.91
C SER A 103 2.49 -1.74 -22.93
N GLY A 104 2.24 -2.88 -22.27
CA GLY A 104 3.14 -4.04 -22.25
C GLY A 104 3.85 -4.27 -20.91
N GLY A 105 3.55 -3.48 -19.88
CA GLY A 105 4.10 -3.60 -18.53
C GLY A 105 3.51 -4.78 -17.74
N ARG A 106 3.81 -6.01 -18.17
CA ARG A 106 3.22 -7.24 -17.60
C ARG A 106 4.16 -8.01 -16.66
N THR A 107 5.34 -7.47 -16.38
CA THR A 107 6.36 -8.13 -15.55
C THR A 107 6.68 -7.30 -14.31
N GLY A 108 7.09 -7.98 -13.22
CA GLY A 108 7.50 -7.32 -11.98
C GLY A 108 8.73 -6.41 -12.12
N LEU A 109 9.52 -6.56 -13.19
CA LEU A 109 10.65 -5.67 -13.49
C LEU A 109 10.18 -4.22 -13.71
N VAL A 110 9.02 -4.03 -14.35
CA VAL A 110 8.45 -2.69 -14.58
C VAL A 110 8.15 -2.01 -13.25
N ALA A 111 7.61 -2.74 -12.28
CA ALA A 111 7.34 -2.20 -10.94
C ALA A 111 8.62 -1.73 -10.23
N ILE A 112 9.73 -2.46 -10.38
CA ILE A 112 11.04 -2.08 -9.83
C ILE A 112 11.54 -0.78 -10.47
N PHE A 113 11.50 -0.68 -11.80
CA PHE A 113 11.93 0.54 -12.49
C PHE A 113 11.04 1.73 -12.11
N VAL A 114 9.72 1.56 -12.09
CA VAL A 114 8.79 2.62 -11.65
C VAL A 114 9.11 3.09 -10.23
N GLY A 115 9.33 2.15 -9.30
CA GLY A 115 9.73 2.49 -7.92
C GLY A 115 11.06 3.24 -7.85
N LEU A 116 12.07 2.86 -8.65
CA LEU A 116 13.35 3.56 -8.72
C LEU A 116 13.20 4.98 -9.27
N PHE A 117 12.44 5.16 -10.36
CA PHE A 117 12.24 6.49 -10.96
C PHE A 117 11.38 7.41 -10.07
N PHE A 118 10.43 6.87 -9.30
CA PHE A 118 9.64 7.65 -8.34
C PHE A 118 10.36 7.97 -7.03
N SER A 119 11.32 7.13 -6.61
CA SER A 119 12.13 7.38 -5.42
C SER A 119 13.28 8.36 -5.68
N TRP A 120 13.84 8.37 -6.90
CA TRP A 120 14.96 9.23 -7.29
C TRP A 120 14.76 10.75 -7.09
N PRO A 121 13.57 11.35 -7.28
CA PRO A 121 13.40 12.79 -7.05
C PRO A 121 13.13 13.21 -5.60
N CYS A 122 13.03 12.27 -4.64
CA CYS A 122 12.56 12.57 -3.27
C CYS A 122 13.55 12.19 -2.14
N ILE A 123 14.84 12.06 -2.46
CA ILE A 123 15.97 12.00 -1.50
C ILE A 123 17.02 13.04 -1.88
#